data_AF-A0AA51RV18-F1
#
_entry.id   AF-A0AA51RV18-F1
#
_cell.length_a   1.000
_cell.length_b   1.000
_cell.length_c   1.000
_cell.angle_alpha   90.00
_cell.angle_beta   90.00
_cell.angle_gamma   90.00
#
_symmetry.space_group_name_H-M   'P 1'
#
loop_
_entity.id
_entity.type
_entity.pdbx_description
1 polymer ?
#
loop_
_entity_poly.entity_id
_entity_poly.type
_entity_poly.pdbx_seq_one_letter_code
_entity_poly.pdbx_strand_id
1 'polypeptide(L)'
;MNRLKILLITLLLTVNYAFAEQEATKIAFEQLTEKQQEQLKPYQQQWQNFSAEQQSKVLTGLQKWNQLSVQDKARVQKRFKHWQELTGQEKESLRQFFAEYKQMSPRKQRRLQRAYHHYNNLPLQQQLELRSRFRQVKPGIAPSPVVKPSIRPAVKRKEN
;
A
#
# COMPACT_ATOMS: atom_id res chain seq x y z
N MET A 1 14.55 -11.91 0.53
CA MET A 1 14.25 -10.51 0.12
C MET A 1 13.46 -10.40 -1.19
N ASN A 2 13.46 -11.44 -2.05
CA ASN A 2 12.83 -11.39 -3.36
C ASN A 2 11.30 -11.53 -3.30
N ARG A 3 10.76 -12.44 -2.46
CA ARG A 3 9.32 -12.68 -2.19
C ARG A 3 8.47 -11.47 -1.77
N LEU A 4 9.11 -10.33 -1.54
CA LEU A 4 8.48 -9.11 -1.04
C LEU A 4 8.32 -8.04 -2.12
N LYS A 5 9.28 -7.99 -3.06
CA LYS A 5 9.08 -7.31 -4.36
C LYS A 5 7.96 -8.00 -5.11
N ILE A 6 7.84 -9.31 -4.90
CA ILE A 6 6.80 -10.15 -5.47
C ILE A 6 5.40 -9.61 -5.23
N LEU A 7 5.16 -9.19 -4.01
CA LEU A 7 3.79 -8.96 -3.62
C LEU A 7 3.43 -7.47 -3.55
N LEU A 8 4.42 -6.58 -3.65
CA LEU A 8 4.20 -5.18 -3.99
C LEU A 8 3.58 -5.04 -5.39
N ILE A 9 3.98 -5.91 -6.32
CA ILE A 9 3.41 -6.02 -7.66
C ILE A 9 1.97 -6.52 -7.57
N THR A 10 1.67 -7.58 -6.81
CA THR A 10 0.29 -8.07 -6.65
C THR A 10 -0.61 -7.10 -5.88
N LEU A 11 -0.08 -6.35 -4.92
CA LEU A 11 -0.81 -5.29 -4.21
C LEU A 11 -1.17 -4.10 -5.12
N LEU A 12 -0.29 -3.78 -6.08
CA LEU A 12 -0.55 -2.75 -7.11
C LEU A 12 -1.57 -3.20 -8.18
N LEU A 13 -1.79 -4.51 -8.31
CA LEU A 13 -2.65 -5.12 -9.33
C LEU A 13 -4.12 -5.30 -8.92
N THR A 14 -4.50 -4.99 -7.67
CA THR A 14 -5.91 -5.01 -7.29
C THR A 14 -6.58 -3.68 -7.59
N VAL A 15 -6.76 -3.40 -8.89
CA VAL A 15 -7.59 -2.32 -9.43
C VAL A 15 -8.51 -2.97 -10.47
N ASN A 16 -9.80 -2.64 -10.39
CA ASN A 16 -10.88 -3.12 -11.26
C ASN A 16 -10.46 -3.27 -12.73
N TYR A 17 -10.75 -4.46 -13.29
CA TYR A 17 -10.76 -4.78 -14.72
C TYR A 17 -11.88 -4.00 -15.42
N ALA A 18 -11.67 -2.72 -15.69
CA ALA A 18 -12.55 -1.94 -16.56
C ALA A 18 -11.85 -0.65 -16.99
N PHE A 19 -10.71 -0.76 -17.66
CA PHE A 19 -10.11 0.37 -18.38
C PHE A 19 -9.72 -0.09 -19.77
N ALA A 20 -10.19 0.68 -20.76
CA ALA A 20 -9.99 0.46 -22.18
C ALA A 20 -8.52 0.13 -22.46
N GLU A 21 -8.29 -0.90 -23.28
CA GLU A 21 -6.99 -1.26 -23.80
C GLU A 21 -6.49 -0.11 -24.68
N GLN A 22 -5.78 0.85 -24.10
CA GLN A 22 -4.79 1.58 -24.88
C GLN A 22 -3.79 0.55 -25.39
N GLU A 23 -3.45 0.61 -26.68
CA GLU A 23 -2.44 -0.20 -27.35
C GLU A 23 -1.02 0.10 -26.82
N ALA A 24 -0.83 -0.01 -25.51
CA ALA A 24 0.48 -0.07 -24.93
C ALA A 24 1.07 -1.43 -25.33
N THR A 25 2.21 -1.39 -26.00
CA THR A 25 2.95 -2.61 -26.36
C THR A 25 3.48 -3.27 -25.09
N LYS A 26 3.28 -4.58 -24.97
CA LYS A 26 3.87 -5.36 -23.89
C LYS A 26 5.39 -5.33 -24.03
N ILE A 27 6.08 -5.08 -22.93
CA ILE A 27 7.55 -5.08 -22.85
C ILE A 27 8.00 -6.52 -22.58
N ALA A 28 8.84 -7.05 -23.47
CA ALA A 28 9.43 -8.38 -23.27
C ALA A 28 10.38 -8.35 -22.06
N PHE A 29 10.55 -9.48 -21.38
CA PHE A 29 11.39 -9.54 -20.18
C PHE A 29 12.85 -9.17 -20.50
N GLU A 30 13.30 -9.53 -21.70
CA GLU A 30 14.63 -9.32 -22.26
C GLU A 30 14.90 -7.83 -22.57
N GLN A 31 13.84 -7.02 -22.75
CA GLN A 31 13.94 -5.58 -22.98
C GLN A 31 14.07 -4.77 -21.68
N LEU A 32 13.94 -5.42 -20.52
CA LEU A 32 14.14 -4.78 -19.23
C LEU A 32 15.63 -4.51 -18.98
N THR A 33 15.95 -3.48 -18.21
CA THR A 33 17.33 -3.25 -17.75
C THR A 33 17.83 -4.44 -16.91
N GLU A 34 19.13 -4.72 -16.91
CA GLU A 34 19.73 -5.83 -16.13
C GLU A 34 19.27 -5.82 -14.66
N LYS A 35 19.26 -4.64 -14.03
CA LYS A 35 18.79 -4.46 -12.65
C LYS A 35 17.30 -4.78 -12.49
N GLN A 36 16.45 -4.47 -13.47
CA GLN A 36 15.03 -4.85 -13.44
C GLN A 36 14.87 -6.35 -13.65
N GLN A 37 15.63 -6.93 -14.59
CA GLN A 37 15.63 -8.37 -14.85
C GLN A 37 16.04 -9.15 -13.60
N GLU A 38 17.10 -8.78 -12.89
CA GLU A 38 17.50 -9.44 -11.64
C GLU A 38 16.40 -9.37 -10.57
N GLN A 39 15.71 -8.23 -10.49
CA GLN A 39 14.64 -8.01 -9.53
C GLN A 39 13.34 -8.77 -9.87
N LEU A 40 13.10 -8.99 -11.17
CA LEU A 40 11.93 -9.67 -11.71
C LEU A 40 12.21 -11.11 -12.15
N LYS A 41 13.45 -11.60 -12.05
CA LYS A 41 13.86 -12.97 -12.41
C LYS A 41 12.96 -14.07 -11.85
N PRO A 42 12.55 -14.06 -10.56
CA PRO A 42 11.64 -15.09 -10.06
C PRO A 42 10.25 -15.08 -10.72
N TYR A 43 9.97 -14.12 -11.61
CA TYR A 43 8.65 -13.72 -12.07
C TYR A 43 8.54 -13.54 -13.55
N GLN A 44 9.58 -13.95 -14.27
CA GLN A 44 9.62 -13.91 -15.71
C GLN A 44 8.36 -14.53 -16.34
N GLN A 45 7.89 -15.67 -15.80
CA GLN A 45 6.66 -16.31 -16.27
C GLN A 45 5.40 -15.45 -16.05
N GLN A 46 5.28 -14.80 -14.89
CA GLN A 46 4.13 -13.93 -14.60
C GLN A 46 4.20 -12.62 -15.39
N TRP A 47 5.40 -12.12 -15.65
CA TRP A 47 5.65 -10.93 -16.45
C TRP A 47 5.11 -11.06 -17.88
N GLN A 48 5.28 -12.24 -18.49
CA GLN A 48 4.74 -12.53 -19.83
C GLN A 48 3.20 -12.54 -19.85
N ASN A 49 2.57 -12.90 -18.73
CA ASN A 49 1.11 -12.92 -18.59
C ASN A 49 0.51 -11.55 -18.25
N PHE A 50 1.33 -10.56 -17.90
CA PHE A 50 0.84 -9.23 -17.59
C PHE A 50 0.39 -8.47 -18.85
N SER A 51 -0.67 -7.66 -18.73
CA SER A 51 -0.99 -6.66 -19.73
C SER A 51 0.07 -5.55 -19.73
N ALA A 52 0.16 -4.77 -20.81
CA ALA A 52 1.13 -3.68 -20.87
C ALA A 52 0.92 -2.63 -19.76
N GLU A 53 -0.34 -2.37 -19.37
CA GLU A 53 -0.65 -1.50 -18.23
C GLU A 53 -0.12 -2.08 -16.91
N GLN A 54 -0.29 -3.38 -16.70
CA GLN A 54 0.22 -4.08 -15.51
C GLN A 54 1.75 -4.03 -15.47
N GLN A 55 2.42 -4.31 -16.60
CA GLN A 55 3.87 -4.19 -16.73
C GLN A 55 4.36 -2.78 -16.40
N SER A 56 3.70 -1.74 -16.92
CA SER A 56 4.02 -0.34 -16.61
C SER A 56 3.88 -0.01 -15.11
N LYS A 57 2.80 -0.50 -14.46
CA LYS A 57 2.59 -0.34 -13.00
C LYS A 57 3.71 -1.01 -12.20
N VAL A 58 4.14 -2.21 -12.61
CA VAL A 58 5.26 -2.92 -11.98
C VAL A 58 6.56 -2.13 -12.09
N LEU A 59 6.90 -1.64 -13.28
CA LEU A 59 8.14 -0.89 -13.50
C LEU A 59 8.16 0.41 -12.70
N THR A 60 7.04 1.14 -12.70
CA THR A 60 6.86 2.34 -11.87
C THR A 60 7.01 2.02 -10.38
N GLY A 61 6.45 0.89 -9.94
CA GLY A 61 6.57 0.39 -8.57
C GLY A 61 8.02 0.07 -8.20
N LEU A 62 8.78 -0.58 -9.09
CA LEU A 62 10.19 -0.89 -8.91
C LEU A 62 11.06 0.36 -8.83
N GLN A 63 10.80 1.35 -9.69
CA GLN A 63 11.52 2.64 -9.65
C GLN A 63 11.32 3.32 -8.29
N LYS A 64 10.06 3.44 -7.83
CA LYS A 64 9.74 4.01 -6.51
C LYS A 64 10.39 3.21 -5.38
N TRP A 65 10.33 1.88 -5.44
CA TRP A 65 10.97 1.02 -4.45
C TRP A 65 12.47 1.25 -4.38
N ASN A 66 13.14 1.37 -5.52
CA ASN A 66 14.58 1.59 -5.57
C ASN A 66 14.98 2.94 -4.97
N GLN A 67 14.13 3.96 -5.08
CA GLN A 67 14.30 5.29 -4.47
C GLN A 67 14.04 5.33 -2.95
N LEU A 68 13.39 4.32 -2.37
CA LEU A 68 13.11 4.31 -0.93
C LEU A 68 14.38 4.10 -0.09
N SER A 69 14.45 4.82 1.04
CA SER A 69 15.43 4.58 2.11
C SER A 69 15.26 3.18 2.71
N VAL A 70 16.30 2.68 3.39
CA VAL A 70 16.23 1.36 4.08
C VAL A 70 15.09 1.33 5.10
N GLN A 71 14.88 2.43 5.83
CA GLN A 71 13.81 2.55 6.82
C GLN A 71 12.42 2.54 6.16
N ASP A 72 12.25 3.25 5.05
CA ASP A 72 10.96 3.29 4.35
C ASP A 72 10.66 1.98 3.65
N LYS A 73 11.67 1.31 3.10
CA LYS A 73 11.56 -0.07 2.65
C LYS A 73 10.98 -0.92 3.77
N ALA A 74 11.62 -0.97 4.95
CA ALA A 74 11.15 -1.74 6.11
C ALA A 74 9.70 -1.41 6.52
N ARG A 75 9.32 -0.12 6.46
CA ARG A 75 7.93 0.31 6.74
C ARG A 75 6.93 -0.27 5.73
N VAL A 76 7.26 -0.22 4.44
CA VAL A 76 6.45 -0.82 3.38
C VAL A 76 6.38 -2.34 3.56
N GLN A 77 7.49 -3.00 3.90
CA GLN A 77 7.50 -4.43 4.20
C GLN A 77 6.51 -4.80 5.32
N LYS A 78 6.50 -4.04 6.41
CA LYS A 78 5.61 -4.27 7.55
C LYS A 78 4.14 -4.09 7.16
N ARG A 79 3.81 -3.00 6.45
CA ARG A 79 2.46 -2.77 5.95
C ARG A 79 2.00 -3.87 5.00
N PHE A 80 2.92 -4.34 4.16
CA PHE A 80 2.65 -5.39 3.21
C PHE A 80 2.34 -6.72 3.91
N LYS A 81 3.14 -7.14 4.90
CA LYS A 81 2.84 -8.34 5.72
C LYS A 81 1.44 -8.26 6.34
N HIS A 82 1.11 -7.12 6.93
CA HIS A 82 -0.21 -6.91 7.49
C HIS A 82 -1.32 -7.00 6.46
N TRP A 83 -1.12 -6.42 5.26
CA TRP A 83 -2.09 -6.57 4.17
C TRP A 83 -2.30 -8.03 3.77
N GLN A 84 -1.28 -8.88 3.81
CA GLN A 84 -1.44 -10.30 3.50
C GLN A 84 -2.35 -11.02 4.49
N GLU A 85 -2.25 -10.65 5.78
CA GLU A 85 -3.04 -11.20 6.89
C GLU A 85 -4.52 -10.81 6.79
N LEU A 86 -4.87 -9.77 6.01
CA LEU A 86 -6.26 -9.36 5.81
C LEU A 86 -7.06 -10.43 5.06
N THR A 87 -8.28 -10.67 5.53
CA THR A 87 -9.29 -11.48 4.86
C THR A 87 -9.72 -10.85 3.53
N GLY A 88 -10.37 -11.64 2.67
CA GLY A 88 -10.91 -11.13 1.39
C GLY A 88 -11.86 -9.94 1.59
N GLN A 89 -12.75 -10.03 2.58
CA GLN A 89 -13.69 -8.97 2.92
C GLN A 89 -12.99 -7.70 3.42
N GLU A 90 -11.97 -7.82 4.28
CA GLU A 90 -11.18 -6.68 4.75
C GLU A 90 -10.40 -6.01 3.61
N LYS A 91 -9.83 -6.81 2.71
CA LYS A 91 -9.16 -6.29 1.51
C LYS A 91 -10.12 -5.52 0.63
N GLU A 92 -11.34 -6.04 0.44
CA GLU A 92 -12.35 -5.37 -0.39
C GLU A 92 -12.84 -4.06 0.23
N SER A 93 -13.14 -4.07 1.53
CA SER A 93 -13.49 -2.84 2.26
C SER A 93 -12.38 -1.78 2.15
N LEU A 94 -11.11 -2.18 2.22
CA LEU A 94 -9.98 -1.28 2.05
C LEU A 94 -9.88 -0.71 0.63
N ARG A 95 -10.17 -1.51 -0.40
CA ARG A 95 -10.20 -1.04 -1.79
C ARG A 95 -11.30 -0.02 -2.00
N GLN A 96 -12.50 -0.27 -1.49
CA GLN A 96 -13.64 0.65 -1.59
C GLN A 96 -13.31 1.98 -0.91
N PHE A 97 -12.82 1.94 0.33
CA PHE A 97 -12.38 3.14 1.05
C PHE A 97 -11.31 3.92 0.29
N PHE A 98 -10.35 3.23 -0.32
CA PHE A 98 -9.30 3.88 -1.10
C PHE A 98 -9.83 4.50 -2.40
N ALA A 99 -10.77 3.84 -3.07
CA ALA A 99 -11.44 4.38 -4.25
C ALA A 99 -12.22 5.65 -3.91
N GLU A 100 -13.00 5.63 -2.84
CA GLU A 100 -13.70 6.80 -2.31
C GLU A 100 -12.70 7.92 -1.96
N TYR A 101 -11.62 7.60 -1.25
CA TYR A 101 -10.59 8.56 -0.88
C TYR A 101 -9.98 9.25 -2.09
N LYS A 102 -9.68 8.51 -3.16
CA LYS A 102 -9.17 9.08 -4.41
C LYS A 102 -10.14 10.05 -5.08
N GLN A 103 -11.44 9.81 -4.95
CA GLN A 103 -12.49 10.68 -5.49
C GLN A 103 -12.79 11.89 -4.60
N MET A 104 -12.33 11.89 -3.34
CA MET A 104 -12.51 13.04 -2.44
C MET A 104 -11.74 14.27 -2.93
N SER A 105 -12.32 15.46 -2.70
CA SER A 105 -11.61 16.72 -2.99
C SER A 105 -10.31 16.84 -2.18
N PRO A 106 -9.28 17.55 -2.69
CA PRO A 106 -8.01 17.70 -1.97
C PRO A 106 -8.16 18.26 -0.55
N ARG A 107 -9.16 19.12 -0.32
CA ARG A 107 -9.48 19.64 1.02
C ARG A 107 -9.95 18.53 1.96
N LYS A 108 -10.85 17.66 1.50
CA LYS A 108 -11.35 16.51 2.28
C LYS A 108 -10.22 15.50 2.55
N GLN A 109 -9.40 15.21 1.55
CA GLN A 109 -8.22 14.34 1.69
C GLN A 109 -7.24 14.87 2.74
N ARG A 110 -6.90 16.17 2.69
CA ARG A 110 -6.02 16.81 3.70
C ARG A 110 -6.60 16.75 5.10
N ARG A 111 -7.92 16.97 5.25
CA ARG A 111 -8.58 16.87 6.55
C ARG A 111 -8.46 15.46 7.13
N LEU A 112 -8.69 14.44 6.30
CA LEU A 112 -8.58 13.04 6.70
C LEU A 112 -7.14 12.67 7.09
N GLN A 113 -6.15 13.10 6.31
CA GLN A 113 -4.74 12.91 6.63
C GLN A 113 -4.37 13.53 7.98
N ARG A 114 -4.80 14.76 8.25
CA ARG A 114 -4.56 15.43 9.54
C ARG A 114 -5.20 14.68 10.71
N ALA A 115 -6.45 14.27 10.56
CA ALA A 115 -7.15 13.48 11.59
C ALA A 115 -6.43 12.16 11.86
N TYR A 116 -5.99 11.47 10.80
CA TYR A 116 -5.20 10.24 10.92
C TYR A 116 -3.85 10.48 11.60
N HIS A 117 -3.12 11.54 11.23
CA HIS A 117 -1.87 11.89 11.88
C HIS A 117 -2.03 12.20 13.37
N HIS A 118 -3.07 12.96 13.71
CA HIS A 118 -3.40 13.27 15.11
C HIS A 118 -3.69 11.98 15.89
N TYR A 119 -4.59 11.12 15.39
CA TYR A 119 -4.92 9.84 16.02
C TYR A 119 -3.69 8.96 16.27
N ASN A 120 -2.78 8.84 15.30
CA ASN A 120 -1.57 8.03 15.45
C ASN A 120 -0.55 8.58 16.46
N ASN A 121 -0.68 9.86 16.82
CA ASN A 121 0.17 10.51 17.80
C ASN A 121 -0.45 10.50 19.20
N LEU A 122 -1.71 10.05 19.35
CA LEU A 122 -2.36 9.94 20.66
C LEU A 122 -1.74 8.78 21.49
N PRO A 123 -1.74 8.87 22.83
CA PRO A 123 -1.41 7.76 23.70
C PRO A 123 -2.28 6.53 23.44
N LEU A 124 -1.73 5.34 23.67
CA LEU A 124 -2.41 4.07 23.42
C LEU A 124 -3.81 3.99 24.05
N GLN A 125 -3.94 4.42 25.31
CA GLN A 125 -5.22 4.40 26.02
C GLN A 125 -6.28 5.23 25.32
N GLN A 126 -5.93 6.44 24.86
CA GLN A 126 -6.85 7.32 24.14
C GLN A 126 -7.23 6.74 22.77
N GLN A 127 -6.28 6.10 22.07
CA GLN A 127 -6.58 5.40 20.82
C GLN A 127 -7.58 4.26 21.04
N LEU A 128 -7.40 3.46 22.11
CA LEU A 128 -8.30 2.36 22.44
C LEU A 128 -9.71 2.86 22.80
N GLU A 129 -9.80 3.95 23.56
CA GLU A 129 -11.07 4.59 23.90
C GLU A 129 -11.81 5.07 22.64
N LEU A 130 -11.12 5.79 21.75
CA LEU A 130 -11.66 6.24 20.47
C LEU A 130 -12.16 5.08 19.60
N ARG A 131 -11.40 3.98 19.53
CA ARG A 131 -11.82 2.76 18.81
C ARG A 131 -13.05 2.12 19.46
N SER A 132 -13.13 2.12 20.78
CA SER A 132 -14.28 1.57 21.51
C SER A 132 -15.54 2.38 21.21
N ARG A 133 -15.47 3.71 21.36
CA ARG A 133 -16.57 4.63 21.03
C ARG A 133 -17.01 4.48 19.57
N PHE A 134 -16.05 4.38 18.64
CA PHE A 134 -16.38 4.17 17.22
C PHE A 134 -17.15 2.87 16.97
N ARG A 135 -16.76 1.75 17.62
CA ARG A 135 -17.47 0.46 17.50
C ARG A 135 -18.89 0.52 18.05
N GLN A 136 -19.13 1.31 19.09
CA GLN A 136 -20.46 1.52 19.65
C GLN A 136 -21.37 2.31 18.70
N VAL A 137 -20.83 3.35 18.06
CA VAL A 137 -21.59 4.23 17.15
C VAL A 137 -21.83 3.59 15.78
N LYS A 138 -20.88 2.77 15.29
CA LYS A 138 -20.97 2.08 14.00
C LYS A 138 -20.65 0.59 14.15
N PRO A 139 -21.60 -0.22 14.67
CA PRO A 139 -21.41 -1.65 14.77
C PRO A 139 -21.20 -2.26 13.37
N GLY A 140 -20.29 -3.23 13.25
CA GLY A 140 -19.99 -3.91 11.98
C GLY A 140 -18.94 -3.25 11.09
N ILE A 141 -18.57 -1.97 11.32
CA ILE A 141 -17.40 -1.36 10.68
C ILE A 141 -16.21 -1.57 11.61
N ALA A 142 -15.40 -2.60 11.33
CA ALA A 142 -14.15 -2.79 12.05
C ALA A 142 -13.29 -1.51 11.91
N PRO A 143 -12.84 -0.87 13.01
CA PRO A 143 -11.91 0.24 12.90
C PRO A 143 -10.67 -0.28 12.17
N SER A 144 -10.45 0.26 10.98
CA SER A 144 -9.54 -0.26 9.96
C SER A 144 -8.26 -0.85 10.57
N PRO A 145 -7.90 -2.11 10.27
CA PRO A 145 -6.84 -2.85 10.96
C PRO A 145 -5.43 -2.25 10.79
N VAL A 146 -5.29 -1.22 9.95
CA VAL A 146 -4.02 -0.52 9.61
C VAL A 146 -3.28 0.04 10.83
N VAL A 147 -3.91 0.14 12.01
CA VAL A 147 -3.22 0.56 13.23
C VAL A 147 -3.57 -0.35 14.43
N LYS A 148 -3.02 -1.57 14.46
CA LYS A 148 -2.28 -1.91 15.70
C LYS A 148 -1.19 -0.84 15.81
N PRO A 149 -1.04 -0.14 16.94
CA PRO A 149 -0.05 0.92 17.07
C PRO A 149 1.30 0.33 16.70
N SER A 150 1.73 0.60 15.47
CA SER A 150 3.09 0.36 15.08
C SER A 150 3.84 1.41 15.87
N ILE A 151 4.31 1.00 17.06
CA ILE A 151 5.21 1.75 17.93
C ILE A 151 6.12 2.55 17.01
N ARG A 152 5.82 3.84 16.87
CA ARG A 152 6.71 4.76 16.21
C ARG A 152 7.82 4.88 17.25
N PRO A 153 9.05 4.39 17.02
CA PRO A 153 10.12 4.75 17.95
C PRO A 153 10.13 6.27 17.94
N ALA A 154 9.94 6.87 19.12
CA ALA A 154 10.01 8.31 19.28
C ALA A 154 11.41 8.72 18.83
N VAL A 155 11.51 9.26 17.61
CA VAL A 155 12.72 9.95 17.19
C VAL A 155 12.77 11.20 18.05
N LYS A 156 13.53 11.13 19.16
CA LYS A 156 13.95 12.32 19.88
C LYS A 156 14.65 13.21 18.86
N ARG A 157 13.96 14.24 18.41
CA ARG A 157 14.59 15.37 17.74
C ARG A 157 15.48 15.97 18.82
N LYS A 158 16.79 15.77 18.72
CA LYS A 158 17.73 16.60 19.45
C LYS A 158 17.53 18.01 18.91
N GLU A 159 16.96 18.87 19.75
CA GLU A 159 17.07 20.31 19.57
C GLU A 159 18.56 20.65 19.59
N ASN A 160 18.96 21.48 18.64
CA ASN A 160 20.26 22.09 18.54
C ASN A 160 20.01 23.59 18.59
#